data_AF-A0A5K3FM99-F1
#
_entry.id   AF-A0A5K3FM99-F1
#
_cell.length_a   1.000
_cell.length_b   1.000
_cell.length_c   1.000
_cell.angle_alpha   90.00
_cell.angle_beta   90.00
_cell.angle_gamma   90.00
#
_symmetry.space_group_name_H-M   'P 1'
#
loop_
_entity.id
_entity.type
_entity.pdbx_description
1 polymer ?
#
loop_
_entity_poly.entity_id
_entity_poly.type
_entity_poly.pdbx_seq_one_letter_code
_entity_poly.pdbx_strand_id
1 'polypeptide(L)'
;MILQRTFQIFKHFQARLSYSQVRHFMISIVKCNGRYEWKDPDSPEDIVNVVFKKKDGTRTCVAGKVNDNLMYLAHRYEIELEGACEASLACSTCHVYVDEEFLDKLPEPVDEENDMLDLAPFLKPNSRLACQIILSKELDGLEVELPPGTRNLYVDGHKPEPH
;
A
#
# COMPACT_ATOMS: atom_id res chain seq x y z
N MET A 1 70.61 -20.04 -37.13
CA MET A 1 70.40 -21.05 -38.19
C MET A 1 70.12 -22.36 -37.47
N ILE A 2 68.88 -22.79 -37.29
CA ILE A 2 68.01 -23.45 -38.28
C ILE A 2 66.56 -23.15 -37.82
N LEU A 3 65.86 -22.22 -38.48
CA LEU A 3 64.91 -22.48 -39.58
C LEU A 3 63.68 -23.26 -39.07
N GLN A 4 62.61 -22.55 -38.69
CA GLN A 4 61.39 -22.38 -39.50
C GLN A 4 60.64 -23.69 -39.77
N ARG A 5 59.51 -23.88 -39.05
CA ARG A 5 58.30 -24.70 -39.37
C ARG A 5 57.61 -24.92 -38.03
N THR A 6 56.52 -24.24 -37.70
CA THR A 6 55.19 -24.63 -38.20
C THR A 6 54.28 -23.42 -38.28
N PHE A 7 53.99 -23.03 -39.51
CA PHE A 7 52.93 -22.11 -39.86
C PHE A 7 51.59 -22.86 -39.74
N GLN A 8 50.59 -22.20 -39.15
CA GLN A 8 49.17 -22.27 -39.54
C GLN A 8 48.28 -23.36 -38.93
N ILE A 9 47.64 -23.03 -37.79
CA ILE A 9 46.29 -23.53 -37.46
C ILE A 9 45.46 -22.36 -36.90
N PHE A 10 44.48 -21.93 -37.70
CA PHE A 10 43.20 -21.26 -37.36
C PHE A 10 43.27 -19.91 -36.62
N LYS A 11 43.08 -18.75 -37.30
CA LYS A 11 41.79 -18.14 -37.70
C LYS A 11 40.75 -18.02 -36.58
N HIS A 12 40.33 -16.76 -36.37
CA HIS A 12 39.25 -16.26 -35.50
C HIS A 12 39.65 -16.27 -34.01
N PHE A 13 39.55 -15.18 -33.25
CA PHE A 13 38.40 -14.30 -33.16
C PHE A 13 38.84 -12.97 -32.51
N GLN A 14 38.23 -11.89 -32.98
CA GLN A 14 38.63 -10.52 -32.75
C GLN A 14 38.58 -10.07 -31.29
N ALA A 15 39.38 -9.04 -31.03
CA ALA A 15 39.40 -8.20 -29.84
C ALA A 15 38.03 -7.95 -29.22
N ARG A 16 37.96 -8.03 -27.90
CA ARG A 16 37.03 -7.21 -27.12
C ARG A 16 37.83 -6.41 -26.10
N LEU A 17 37.97 -5.13 -26.41
CA LEU A 17 38.32 -4.10 -25.45
C LEU A 17 37.43 -4.26 -24.21
N SER A 18 38.08 -4.25 -23.04
CA SER A 18 37.44 -4.03 -21.75
C SER A 18 36.69 -2.70 -21.79
N TYR A 19 35.37 -2.76 -21.94
CA TYR A 19 34.49 -1.61 -21.81
C TYR A 19 33.89 -1.67 -20.40
N SER A 20 34.44 -0.85 -19.50
CA SER A 20 33.88 -0.62 -18.17
C SER A 20 32.46 -0.10 -18.34
N GLN A 21 31.47 -0.97 -18.12
CA GLN A 21 30.07 -0.60 -18.15
C GLN A 21 29.74 0.08 -16.84
N VAL A 22 29.89 1.41 -16.80
CA VAL A 22 29.44 2.24 -15.68
C VAL A 22 27.92 2.12 -15.60
N ARG A 23 27.43 1.39 -14.60
CA ARG A 23 26.00 1.30 -14.29
C ARG A 23 25.53 2.70 -13.90
N HIS A 24 24.80 3.37 -14.79
CA HIS A 24 24.06 4.57 -14.45
C HIS A 24 22.90 4.17 -13.55
N PHE A 25 22.99 4.49 -12.26
CA PHE A 25 21.83 4.49 -11.39
C PHE A 25 20.97 5.70 -11.76
N MET A 26 19.79 5.46 -12.33
CA MET A 26 18.75 6.50 -12.36
C MET A 26 18.24 6.67 -10.92
N ILE A 27 18.46 7.85 -10.35
CA ILE A 27 17.74 8.28 -9.15
C ILE A 27 16.41 8.85 -9.65
N SER A 28 15.34 8.06 -9.55
CA SER A 28 14.00 8.58 -9.71
C SER A 28 13.75 9.59 -8.59
N ILE A 29 13.16 10.75 -8.92
CA ILE A 29 12.61 11.66 -7.92
C ILE A 29 11.60 10.83 -7.11
N VAL A 30 11.82 10.72 -5.79
CA VAL A 30 10.86 10.09 -4.88
C VAL A 30 9.60 10.94 -4.94
N LYS A 31 8.60 10.49 -5.69
CA LYS A 31 7.23 10.91 -5.38
C LYS A 31 6.92 10.30 -4.02
N CYS A 32 6.68 11.15 -3.03
CA CYS A 32 6.22 10.73 -1.72
C CYS A 32 4.78 10.22 -1.86
N ASN A 33 4.64 9.02 -2.41
CA ASN A 33 3.36 8.32 -2.47
C ASN A 33 3.04 7.90 -1.04
N GLY A 34 2.26 8.72 -0.31
CA GLY A 34 1.60 8.38 0.95
C GLY A 34 2.41 7.51 1.92
N ARG A 35 3.70 7.81 2.12
CA ARG A 35 4.48 7.14 3.16
C ARG A 35 3.89 7.56 4.49
N TYR A 36 3.58 6.58 5.32
CA TYR A 36 3.16 6.79 6.68
C TYR A 36 4.14 7.73 7.40
N GLU A 37 3.70 8.96 7.65
CA GLU A 37 4.42 9.91 8.49
C GLU A 37 3.62 10.04 9.78
N TRP A 38 4.12 9.45 10.88
CA TRP A 38 3.64 9.73 12.25
C TRP A 38 3.97 11.18 12.61
N LYS A 39 3.24 12.12 12.02
CA LYS A 39 3.37 13.54 12.29
C LYS A 39 1.99 14.08 12.58
N ASP A 40 1.97 15.08 13.45
CA ASP A 40 0.77 15.86 13.66
C ASP A 40 0.57 16.81 12.46
N PRO A 41 -0.68 17.23 12.19
CA PRO A 41 -0.97 18.21 11.16
C PRO A 41 -0.28 19.55 11.50
N ASP A 42 0.44 20.11 10.53
CA ASP A 42 1.18 21.37 10.72
C ASP A 42 0.24 22.58 10.76
N SER A 43 -0.93 22.46 10.13
CA SER A 43 -1.95 23.49 10.04
C SER A 43 -3.36 22.91 10.26
N PRO A 44 -4.31 23.71 10.79
CA PRO A 44 -5.69 23.25 10.98
C PRO A 44 -6.41 22.97 9.65
N GLU A 45 -5.91 23.50 8.53
CA GLU A 45 -6.48 23.29 7.20
C GLU A 45 -6.16 21.92 6.60
N ASP A 46 -5.23 21.18 7.21
CA ASP A 46 -4.80 19.85 6.77
C ASP A 46 -5.46 18.72 7.56
N ILE A 47 -6.39 19.05 8.46
CA ILE A 47 -7.15 18.09 9.25
C ILE A 47 -8.31 17.56 8.41
N VAL A 48 -8.46 16.23 8.39
CA VAL A 48 -9.56 15.51 7.74
C VAL A 48 -10.21 14.62 8.79
N ASN A 49 -11.50 14.81 9.05
CA ASN A 49 -12.24 14.01 10.03
C ASN A 49 -12.72 12.71 9.38
N VAL A 50 -12.51 11.59 10.07
CA VAL A 50 -12.94 10.26 9.63
C VAL A 50 -13.74 9.58 10.74
N VAL A 51 -14.85 8.96 10.39
CA VAL A 51 -15.72 8.24 11.32
C VAL A 51 -15.63 6.74 11.03
N PHE A 52 -15.13 5.97 12.00
CA PHE A 52 -15.11 4.51 11.95
C PHE A 52 -16.33 3.94 12.68
N LYS A 53 -17.18 3.21 11.94
CA LYS A 53 -18.23 2.34 12.50
C LYS A 53 -17.61 0.97 12.78
N LYS A 54 -17.39 0.67 14.06
CA LYS A 54 -16.82 -0.60 14.53
C LYS A 54 -17.85 -1.73 14.45
N LYS A 55 -17.39 -2.97 14.62
CA LYS A 55 -18.22 -4.20 14.60
C LYS A 55 -19.30 -4.23 15.69
N ASP A 56 -19.07 -3.52 16.80
CA ASP A 56 -20.00 -3.37 17.91
C ASP A 56 -21.09 -2.31 17.64
N GLY A 57 -21.02 -1.61 16.50
CA GLY A 57 -21.90 -0.50 16.14
C GLY A 57 -21.45 0.86 16.72
N THR A 58 -20.38 0.89 17.53
CA THR A 58 -19.83 2.12 18.08
C THR A 58 -19.18 2.95 16.98
N ARG A 59 -19.44 4.26 17.00
CA ARG A 59 -18.81 5.22 16.08
C ARG A 59 -17.64 5.88 16.78
N THR A 60 -16.46 5.84 16.16
CA THR A 60 -15.27 6.54 16.65
C THR A 60 -14.84 7.58 15.63
N CYS A 61 -14.88 8.85 16.01
CA CYS A 61 -14.40 9.96 15.19
C CYS A 61 -12.91 10.16 15.45
N VAL A 62 -12.13 10.23 14.39
CA VAL A 62 -10.69 10.47 14.45
C VAL A 62 -10.30 11.60 13.51
N ALA A 63 -9.21 12.29 13.85
CA ALA A 63 -8.65 13.35 13.02
C ALA A 63 -7.41 12.80 12.30
N GLY A 64 -7.47 12.75 10.98
CA GLY A 64 -6.32 12.44 10.12
C GLY A 64 -5.72 13.69 9.50
N LYS A 65 -4.54 13.53 8.91
CA LYS A 65 -3.90 14.55 8.07
C LYS A 65 -4.16 14.26 6.60
N VAL A 66 -4.20 15.30 5.75
CA VAL A 66 -4.14 15.12 4.29
C VAL A 66 -2.89 14.32 3.91
N ASN A 67 -3.06 13.36 3.01
CA ASN A 67 -2.09 12.33 2.60
C ASN A 67 -1.85 11.20 3.61
N ASP A 68 -2.56 11.16 4.74
CA ASP A 68 -2.53 9.99 5.60
C ASP A 68 -3.19 8.79 4.92
N ASN A 69 -2.66 7.61 5.21
CA ASN A 69 -3.26 6.36 4.80
C ASN A 69 -4.32 5.93 5.82
N LEU A 70 -5.52 5.59 5.35
CA LEU A 70 -6.66 5.29 6.21
C LEU A 70 -6.42 4.09 7.14
N MET A 71 -5.76 3.03 6.66
CA MET A 71 -5.44 1.85 7.47
C MET A 71 -4.48 2.20 8.62
N TYR A 72 -3.41 2.94 8.32
CA TYR A 72 -2.47 3.35 9.36
C TYR A 72 -3.07 4.36 10.35
N LEU A 73 -3.99 5.22 9.90
CA LEU A 73 -4.77 6.09 10.77
C LEU A 73 -5.62 5.27 11.74
N ALA A 74 -6.28 4.22 11.25
CA ALA A 74 -7.06 3.31 12.09
C ALA A 74 -6.19 2.67 13.18
N HIS A 75 -4.98 2.20 12.82
CA HIS A 75 -4.03 1.63 13.80
C HIS A 75 -3.57 2.67 14.84
N ARG A 76 -3.30 3.91 14.42
CA ARG A 76 -2.89 5.02 15.32
C ARG A 76 -3.94 5.30 16.41
N TYR A 77 -5.22 5.13 16.10
CA TYR A 77 -6.33 5.34 17.03
C TYR A 77 -6.89 4.04 17.62
N GLU A 78 -6.11 2.94 17.58
CA GLU A 78 -6.46 1.64 18.15
C GLU A 78 -7.81 1.08 17.67
N ILE A 79 -8.19 1.42 16.42
CA ILE A 79 -9.34 0.81 15.76
C ILE A 79 -8.97 -0.62 15.37
N GLU A 80 -9.90 -1.56 15.57
CA GLU A 80 -9.70 -2.98 15.26
C GLU A 80 -9.79 -3.31 13.76
N LEU A 81 -9.14 -2.47 12.95
CA LEU A 81 -8.91 -2.74 11.54
C LEU A 81 -7.58 -3.48 11.42
N GLU A 82 -7.56 -4.54 10.63
CA GLU A 82 -6.34 -5.31 10.38
C GLU A 82 -5.58 -4.77 9.16
N GLY A 83 -4.33 -5.18 9.02
CA GLY A 83 -3.45 -4.74 7.94
C GLY A 83 -2.25 -5.66 7.75
N ALA A 84 -2.49 -6.96 7.61
CA ALA A 84 -1.44 -8.00 7.69
C ALA A 84 -0.30 -7.84 6.68
N CYS A 85 -0.55 -7.21 5.52
CA CYS A 85 0.47 -6.96 4.50
C CYS A 85 1.07 -5.55 4.51
N GLU A 86 0.72 -4.72 5.51
CA GLU A 86 1.29 -3.37 5.68
C GLU A 86 1.15 -2.47 4.44
N ALA A 87 -0.05 -2.47 3.83
CA ALA A 87 -0.37 -1.73 2.61
C ALA A 87 0.36 -2.18 1.33
N SER A 88 0.91 -3.40 1.30
CA SER A 88 1.58 -3.97 0.12
C SER A 88 0.64 -4.53 -0.96
N LEU A 89 -0.67 -4.29 -0.86
CA LEU A 89 -1.70 -4.82 -1.77
C LEU A 89 -1.64 -6.35 -1.95
N ALA A 90 -1.29 -7.07 -0.89
CA ALA A 90 -1.08 -8.53 -0.91
C ALA A 90 -2.09 -9.31 -0.04
N CYS A 91 -3.06 -8.62 0.57
CA CYS A 91 -4.12 -9.24 1.36
C CYS A 91 -5.37 -8.34 1.40
N SER A 92 -6.48 -8.88 1.89
CA SER A 92 -7.75 -8.16 2.08
C SER A 92 -8.17 -8.00 3.55
N THR A 93 -7.21 -8.08 4.48
CA THR A 93 -7.49 -7.90 5.93
C THR A 93 -7.85 -6.45 6.31
N CYS A 94 -7.47 -5.48 5.48
CA CYS A 94 -7.82 -4.07 5.63
C CYS A 94 -9.13 -3.67 4.94
N HIS A 95 -9.99 -4.64 4.62
CA HIS A 95 -11.29 -4.43 3.99
C HIS A 95 -12.20 -3.56 4.87
N VAL A 96 -12.80 -2.54 4.25
CA VAL A 96 -13.81 -1.65 4.85
C VAL A 96 -14.94 -1.39 3.85
N TYR A 97 -16.12 -1.02 4.37
CA TYR A 97 -17.17 -0.41 3.55
C TYR A 97 -17.05 1.10 3.63
N VAL A 98 -17.02 1.76 2.47
CA VAL A 98 -17.02 3.22 2.37
C VAL A 98 -18.46 3.70 2.20
N ASP A 99 -18.80 4.83 2.82
CA ASP A 99 -20.09 5.45 2.61
C ASP A 99 -20.31 5.85 1.14
N GLU A 100 -21.52 5.64 0.62
CA GLU A 100 -21.84 5.86 -0.80
C GLU A 100 -21.62 7.31 -1.23
N GLU A 101 -21.79 8.29 -0.31
CA GLU A 101 -21.55 9.71 -0.59
C GLU A 101 -20.09 10.05 -0.89
N PHE A 102 -19.16 9.17 -0.52
CA PHE A 102 -17.72 9.36 -0.68
C PHE A 102 -17.09 8.43 -1.72
N LEU A 103 -17.81 7.41 -2.22
CA LEU A 103 -17.29 6.50 -3.25
C LEU A 103 -16.86 7.24 -4.51
N ASP A 104 -17.68 8.17 -4.99
CA ASP A 104 -17.41 8.94 -6.22
C ASP A 104 -16.25 9.93 -6.06
N LYS A 105 -15.86 10.26 -4.82
CA LYS A 105 -14.71 11.12 -4.51
C LYS A 105 -13.40 10.33 -4.43
N LEU A 106 -13.49 9.01 -4.29
CA LEU A 106 -12.31 8.14 -4.27
C LEU A 106 -11.94 7.76 -5.71
N PRO A 107 -10.64 7.53 -5.97
CA PRO A 107 -10.24 6.92 -7.23
C PRO A 107 -10.86 5.53 -7.34
N GLU A 108 -11.26 5.14 -8.55
CA GLU A 108 -11.73 3.78 -8.82
C GLU A 108 -10.68 2.75 -8.38
N PRO A 109 -11.11 1.59 -7.82
CA PRO A 109 -10.19 0.54 -7.43
C PRO A 109 -9.45 0.01 -8.66
N VAL A 110 -8.13 -0.17 -8.53
CA VAL A 110 -7.31 -0.80 -9.57
C VAL A 110 -7.62 -2.30 -9.66
N ASP A 111 -7.31 -2.92 -10.79
CA ASP A 111 -7.59 -4.34 -11.02
C ASP A 111 -6.96 -5.23 -9.93
N GLU A 112 -5.73 -4.93 -9.50
CA GLU A 112 -5.07 -5.67 -8.42
C GLU A 112 -5.78 -5.51 -7.05
N GLU A 113 -6.44 -4.38 -6.81
CA GLU A 113 -7.27 -4.17 -5.61
C GLU A 113 -8.52 -5.05 -5.68
N ASN A 114 -9.18 -5.10 -6.84
CA ASN A 114 -10.36 -5.92 -7.06
C ASN A 114 -10.05 -7.42 -6.90
N ASP A 115 -8.93 -7.89 -7.44
CA ASP A 115 -8.46 -9.26 -7.28
C ASP A 115 -8.30 -9.64 -5.80
N MET A 116 -7.84 -8.71 -4.97
CA MET A 116 -7.72 -8.93 -3.52
C MET A 116 -9.07 -8.82 -2.81
N LEU A 117 -9.94 -7.90 -3.22
CA LEU A 117 -11.29 -7.75 -2.67
C LEU A 117 -12.16 -9.00 -2.91
N ASP A 118 -11.97 -9.71 -4.02
CA ASP A 118 -12.67 -10.98 -4.30
C ASP A 118 -12.39 -12.08 -3.27
N LEU A 119 -11.27 -11.99 -2.55
CA LEU A 119 -10.91 -12.91 -1.47
C LEU A 119 -11.51 -12.50 -0.11
N ALA A 120 -12.07 -11.29 -0.01
CA ALA A 120 -12.57 -10.72 1.22
C ALA A 120 -13.95 -11.31 1.60
N PRO A 121 -14.17 -11.64 2.88
CA PRO A 121 -15.48 -12.09 3.33
C PRO A 121 -16.48 -10.92 3.36
N PHE A 122 -17.77 -11.22 3.14
CA PHE A 122 -18.86 -10.22 3.20
C PHE A 122 -18.75 -9.06 2.21
N LEU A 123 -18.13 -9.27 1.04
CA LEU A 123 -17.97 -8.24 0.02
C LEU A 123 -19.30 -7.55 -0.36
N LYS A 124 -19.26 -6.22 -0.44
CA LYS A 124 -20.35 -5.33 -0.87
C LYS A 124 -19.88 -4.40 -2.00
N PRO A 125 -20.78 -3.79 -2.80
CA PRO A 125 -20.40 -2.87 -3.87
C PRO A 125 -19.58 -1.66 -3.41
N ASN A 126 -19.78 -1.22 -2.16
CA ASN A 126 -19.04 -0.12 -1.55
C ASN A 126 -17.78 -0.56 -0.78
N SER A 127 -17.28 -1.76 -1.06
CA SER A 127 -16.08 -2.29 -0.40
C SER A 127 -14.81 -1.73 -1.02
N ARG A 128 -13.87 -1.34 -0.16
CA ARG A 128 -12.53 -0.90 -0.55
C ARG A 128 -11.48 -1.46 0.39
N LEU A 129 -10.23 -1.50 -0.06
CA LEU A 129 -9.10 -1.76 0.82
C LEU A 129 -8.66 -0.44 1.45
N ALA A 130 -8.80 -0.32 2.78
CA ALA A 130 -8.43 0.90 3.50
C ALA A 130 -6.96 1.31 3.27
N CYS A 131 -6.09 0.34 3.00
CA CYS A 131 -4.69 0.62 2.72
C CYS A 131 -4.44 1.31 1.37
N GLN A 132 -5.40 1.30 0.44
CA GLN A 132 -5.32 2.03 -0.83
C GLN A 132 -5.98 3.41 -0.76
N ILE A 133 -6.66 3.73 0.36
CA ILE A 133 -7.32 5.02 0.56
C ILE A 133 -6.33 6.00 1.20
N ILE A 134 -6.03 7.07 0.47
CA ILE A 134 -5.24 8.21 0.94
C ILE A 134 -6.18 9.37 1.21
N LEU A 135 -6.09 9.95 2.40
CA LEU A 135 -6.95 11.05 2.80
C LEU A 135 -6.68 12.31 1.97
N SER A 136 -7.74 12.89 1.42
CA SER A 136 -7.73 14.18 0.75
C SER A 136 -8.69 15.13 1.48
N LYS A 137 -8.62 16.43 1.21
CA LYS A 137 -9.53 17.41 1.82
C LYS A 137 -11.00 17.17 1.44
N GLU A 138 -11.26 16.49 0.32
CA GLU A 138 -12.62 16.18 -0.16
C GLU A 138 -13.29 15.05 0.64
N LEU A 139 -12.48 14.29 1.37
CA LEU A 139 -12.89 13.20 2.25
C LEU A 139 -13.11 13.65 3.70
N ASP A 140 -13.20 14.97 3.96
CA ASP A 140 -13.57 15.44 5.30
C ASP A 140 -14.99 14.99 5.66
N GLY A 141 -15.11 14.31 6.80
CA GLY A 141 -16.34 13.64 7.22
C GLY A 141 -16.53 12.23 6.66
N LEU A 142 -15.50 11.62 6.05
CA LEU A 142 -15.55 10.25 5.52
C LEU A 142 -16.05 9.28 6.59
N GLU A 143 -17.15 8.58 6.31
CA GLU A 143 -17.61 7.47 7.13
C GLU A 143 -17.18 6.13 6.52
N VAL A 144 -16.59 5.26 7.35
CA VAL A 144 -16.22 3.90 6.98
C VAL A 144 -16.73 2.90 8.01
N GLU A 145 -17.12 1.71 7.56
CA GLU A 145 -17.62 0.63 8.40
C GLU A 145 -16.73 -0.60 8.31
N LEU A 146 -16.42 -1.19 9.46
CA LEU A 146 -15.67 -2.42 9.54
C LEU A 146 -16.58 -3.62 9.24
N PRO A 147 -16.16 -4.56 8.38
CA PRO A 147 -16.90 -5.79 8.15
C PRO A 147 -17.00 -6.64 9.44
N PRO A 148 -18.01 -7.51 9.56
CA PRO A 148 -18.21 -8.31 10.78
C PRO A 148 -17.04 -9.25 11.09
N GLY A 149 -16.26 -9.63 10.07
CA GLY A 149 -15.02 -10.38 10.23
C GLY A 149 -14.12 -10.20 9.01
N THR A 150 -12.83 -10.42 9.21
CA THR A 150 -11.80 -10.42 8.18
C THR A 150 -11.21 -11.82 8.09
N ARG A 151 -10.75 -12.21 6.89
CA ARG A 151 -10.11 -13.52 6.70
C ARG A 151 -8.67 -13.45 7.19
N ASN A 152 -8.48 -13.61 8.48
CA ASN A 152 -7.16 -13.74 9.08
C ASN A 152 -7.04 -15.09 9.79
N LEU A 153 -6.05 -15.88 9.41
CA LEU A 153 -5.75 -17.18 10.00
C LEU A 153 -5.01 -16.97 11.33
N TYR A 154 -5.67 -16.38 12.32
CA TYR A 154 -5.18 -16.48 13.69
C TYR A 154 -5.50 -17.89 14.18
N VAL A 155 -4.48 -18.75 14.19
CA VAL A 155 -4.63 -20.12 14.68
C VAL A 155 -4.93 -20.15 16.18
N ASP A 156 -4.68 -19.07 16.94
CA ASP A 156 -4.81 -19.07 18.42
C ASP A 156 -5.40 -17.77 19.02
N GLY A 157 -6.09 -16.92 18.25
CA GLY A 157 -6.74 -15.70 18.79
C GLY A 157 -5.78 -14.64 19.38
N HIS A 158 -4.49 -14.73 19.09
CA HIS A 158 -3.47 -13.80 19.55
C HIS A 158 -3.42 -12.55 18.64
N LYS A 159 -3.74 -11.37 19.19
CA LYS A 159 -3.60 -10.08 18.50
C LYS A 159 -2.18 -9.56 18.75
N PRO A 160 -1.27 -9.58 17.75
CA PRO A 160 0.07 -9.04 17.92
C PRO A 160 -0.02 -7.52 18.11
N GLU A 161 0.78 -6.99 19.02
CA GLU A 161 0.92 -5.54 19.17
C GLU A 161 1.70 -5.00 17.96
N PRO A 162 1.25 -3.89 17.35
CA PRO A 162 2.04 -3.20 16.33
C PRO A 162 3.36 -2.73 16.95
N HIS A 163 4.46 -2.98 16.23
CA HIS A 163 5.83 -2.68 16.65
C HIS A 163 6.26 -1.25 16.30
#